data_AF-U4KGK3-F1
#
_entry.id   AF-U4KGK3-F1
#
_cell.length_a   1.000
_cell.length_b   1.000
_cell.length_c   1.000
_cell.angle_alpha   90.00
_cell.angle_beta   90.00
_cell.angle_gamma   90.00
#
_symmetry.space_group_name_H-M   'P 1'
#
loop_
_entity.id
_entity.type
_entity.pdbx_description
1 polymer ?
#
loop_
_entity_poly.entity_id
_entity_poly.type
_entity_poly.pdbx_seq_one_letter_code
_entity_poly.pdbx_strand_id
1 'polypeptide(L)'
;MDISFKIAFSGLAIVLTFVAFVPYIKSTISGTTKPHVFSWIIWGTTTGIVFFAQLEAKGGIGAWPIGVSGAITVLVALLAFIKSSDVSITRTDWVFFLAALTSLPFWYFTSDPLWAVVVLTTVDLLGFGPTIRKAYDFPHDENVPFFLLFMARNTFALLALEHYSIATVLFPLSVSIACLLLLVMVSYRRRVVQV
;
A
#
# COMPACT_ATOMS: atom_id res chain seq x y z
N MET A 1 15.49 20.54 4.48
CA MET A 1 14.76 20.20 5.72
C MET A 1 15.72 19.48 6.66
N ASP A 2 15.75 19.88 7.93
CA ASP A 2 16.62 19.25 8.94
C ASP A 2 16.28 17.75 9.09
N ILE A 3 17.29 16.94 9.39
CA ILE A 3 17.17 15.49 9.57
C ILE A 3 16.16 15.16 10.69
N SER A 4 16.12 16.00 11.73
CA SER A 4 15.17 15.87 12.85
C SER A 4 13.71 15.89 12.40
N PHE A 5 13.36 16.78 11.46
CA PHE A 5 11.99 16.85 10.92
C PHE A 5 11.66 15.63 10.06
N LYS A 6 12.61 15.16 9.25
CA LYS A 6 12.40 13.94 8.46
C LYS A 6 12.17 12.73 9.37
N ILE A 7 12.92 12.61 10.47
CA ILE A 7 12.75 11.54 11.48
C ILE A 7 11.35 11.63 12.09
N ALA A 8 10.92 12.83 12.49
CA ALA A 8 9.58 13.04 13.03
C ALA A 8 8.48 12.62 12.04
N PHE A 9 8.59 13.01 10.76
CA PHE A 9 7.63 12.60 9.73
C PHE A 9 7.63 11.09 9.46
N SER A 10 8.79 10.45 9.43
CA SER A 10 8.88 8.99 9.29
C SER A 10 8.24 8.28 10.49
N GLY A 11 8.51 8.76 11.71
CA GLY A 11 7.88 8.28 12.94
C GLY A 11 6.36 8.42 12.91
N LEU A 12 5.84 9.58 12.50
CA LEU A 12 4.40 9.80 12.32
C LEU A 12 3.79 8.85 11.28
N ALA A 13 4.45 8.65 10.14
CA ALA A 13 3.98 7.71 9.12
C ALA A 13 3.94 6.26 9.64
N ILE A 14 4.92 5.85 10.46
CA ILE A 14 4.94 4.53 11.11
C ILE A 14 3.80 4.42 12.13
N VAL A 15 3.57 5.44 12.96
CA VAL A 15 2.46 5.44 13.92
C VAL A 15 1.12 5.31 13.19
N LEU A 16 0.90 6.06 12.11
CA LEU A 16 -0.32 5.95 11.30
C LEU A 16 -0.46 4.56 10.66
N THR A 17 0.66 3.95 10.26
CA THR A 17 0.68 2.56 9.78
C THR A 17 0.14 1.63 10.87
N PHE A 18 0.64 1.72 12.10
CA PHE A 18 0.11 0.91 13.20
C PHE A 18 -1.35 1.22 13.54
N VAL A 19 -1.76 2.48 13.54
CA VAL A 19 -3.16 2.87 13.77
C VAL A 19 -4.10 2.22 12.75
N ALA A 20 -3.68 2.11 11.48
CA ALA A 20 -4.46 1.45 10.44
C ALA A 20 -4.47 -0.09 10.57
N PHE A 21 -3.31 -0.70 10.82
CA PHE A 21 -3.17 -2.16 10.78
C PHE A 21 -3.49 -2.88 12.10
N VAL A 22 -3.29 -2.26 13.27
CA VAL A 22 -3.53 -2.92 14.57
C VAL A 22 -5.00 -3.38 14.73
N PRO A 23 -6.02 -2.56 14.41
CA PRO A 23 -7.41 -3.01 14.45
C PRO A 23 -7.68 -4.18 13.50
N TYR A 24 -7.09 -4.16 12.30
CA TYR A 24 -7.22 -5.21 11.30
C TYR A 24 -6.62 -6.54 11.79
N ILE A 25 -5.42 -6.49 12.37
CA ILE A 25 -4.73 -7.65 12.95
C ILE A 25 -5.57 -8.23 14.09
N LYS A 26 -6.08 -7.39 15.01
CA LYS A 26 -6.95 -7.85 16.12
C LYS A 26 -8.20 -8.56 15.60
N SER A 27 -8.87 -7.96 14.60
CA SER A 27 -10.06 -8.53 13.95
C SER A 27 -9.79 -9.85 13.22
N THR A 28 -8.58 -9.99 12.65
CA THR A 28 -8.13 -11.23 12.00
C THR A 28 -7.88 -12.32 13.04
N ILE A 29 -7.22 -11.99 14.15
CA ILE A 29 -6.95 -12.94 15.24
C ILE A 29 -8.26 -13.42 15.89
N SER A 30 -9.25 -12.54 16.04
CA SER A 30 -10.59 -12.87 16.55
C SER A 30 -11.47 -13.63 15.55
N GLY A 31 -11.03 -13.79 14.29
CA GLY A 31 -11.78 -14.46 13.24
C GLY A 31 -12.96 -13.66 12.68
N THR A 32 -13.12 -12.40 13.09
CA THR A 32 -14.16 -11.49 12.59
C THR A 32 -13.85 -11.07 11.16
N THR A 33 -12.59 -10.78 10.87
CA THR A 33 -12.09 -10.60 9.51
C THR A 33 -11.42 -11.88 9.05
N LYS A 34 -11.74 -12.32 7.82
CA LYS A 34 -11.08 -13.44 7.14
C LYS A 34 -10.33 -12.90 5.93
N PRO A 35 -9.05 -12.52 6.08
CA PRO A 35 -8.29 -11.97 4.98
C PRO A 35 -8.07 -13.01 3.88
N HIS A 36 -8.08 -12.56 2.63
CA HIS A 36 -7.67 -13.39 1.49
C HIS A 36 -6.15 -13.53 1.47
N VAL A 37 -5.65 -14.72 1.81
CA VAL A 37 -4.22 -14.97 2.10
C VAL A 37 -3.34 -14.53 0.93
N PHE A 38 -3.72 -14.88 -0.30
CA PHE A 38 -2.89 -14.63 -1.46
C PHE A 38 -2.77 -13.13 -1.79
N SER A 39 -3.79 -12.33 -1.54
CA SER A 39 -3.69 -10.86 -1.69
C SER A 39 -2.66 -10.25 -0.73
N TRP A 40 -2.59 -10.74 0.51
CA TRP A 40 -1.59 -10.29 1.48
C TRP A 40 -0.17 -10.74 1.13
N ILE A 41 -0.02 -11.91 0.49
CA ILE A 41 1.25 -12.34 -0.09
C ILE A 41 1.67 -11.36 -1.20
N ILE A 42 0.78 -11.06 -2.15
CA ILE A 42 1.06 -10.08 -3.22
C ILE A 42 1.50 -8.74 -2.62
N TRP A 43 0.73 -8.18 -1.69
CA TRP A 43 1.05 -6.91 -1.05
C TRP A 43 2.35 -6.95 -0.24
N GLY A 44 2.62 -8.05 0.47
CA GLY A 44 3.89 -8.23 1.18
C GLY A 44 5.08 -8.25 0.24
N THR A 45 4.98 -8.99 -0.86
CA THR A 45 6.01 -9.03 -1.89
C THR A 45 6.19 -7.68 -2.57
N THR A 46 5.12 -7.04 -3.05
CA THR A 46 5.21 -5.77 -3.78
C THR A 46 5.75 -4.65 -2.88
N THR A 47 5.22 -4.51 -1.67
CA THR A 47 5.64 -3.48 -0.71
C THR A 47 7.09 -3.70 -0.26
N GLY A 48 7.50 -4.96 -0.08
CA GLY A 48 8.88 -5.32 0.22
C GLY A 48 9.84 -4.91 -0.90
N ILE A 49 9.51 -5.21 -2.16
CA ILE A 49 10.35 -4.83 -3.30
C ILE A 49 10.42 -3.30 -3.43
N VAL A 50 9.30 -2.57 -3.30
CA VAL A 50 9.30 -1.10 -3.30
C VAL A 50 10.21 -0.54 -2.20
N PHE A 51 10.16 -1.10 -0.98
CA PHE A 51 11.03 -0.67 0.10
C PHE A 51 12.51 -0.79 -0.27
N PHE A 52 12.94 -1.95 -0.77
CA PHE A 52 14.34 -2.12 -1.19
C PHE A 52 14.71 -1.22 -2.36
N ALA A 53 13.81 -1.03 -3.34
CA ALA A 53 14.04 -0.11 -4.46
C ALA A 53 14.21 1.33 -3.98
N GLN A 54 13.43 1.76 -2.98
CA GLN A 54 13.60 3.07 -2.37
C GLN A 54 14.90 3.21 -1.58
N LEU A 55 15.34 2.17 -0.88
CA LEU A 55 16.63 2.19 -0.18
C LEU A 55 17.79 2.34 -1.18
N GLU A 56 17.77 1.59 -2.29
CA GLU A 56 18.77 1.70 -3.37
C GLU A 56 18.74 3.11 -3.99
N ALA A 57 17.54 3.68 -4.17
CA ALA A 57 17.36 5.05 -4.65
C ALA A 57 17.67 6.14 -3.60
N LYS A 58 18.28 5.78 -2.46
CA LYS A 58 18.68 6.69 -1.37
C LYS A 58 17.49 7.41 -0.69
N GLY A 59 16.33 6.77 -0.63
CA GLY A 59 15.13 7.28 0.05
C GLY A 59 15.30 7.51 1.55
N GLY A 60 16.27 6.82 2.17
CA GLY A 60 16.68 7.02 3.56
C GLY A 60 15.55 6.75 4.55
N ILE A 61 15.45 7.57 5.60
CA ILE A 61 14.45 7.38 6.65
C ILE A 61 12.98 7.44 6.16
N GLY A 62 12.71 8.08 5.02
CA GLY A 62 11.37 8.13 4.42
C GLY A 62 10.91 6.81 3.80
N ALA A 63 11.81 5.86 3.55
CA ALA A 63 11.47 4.53 3.04
C ALA A 63 10.97 3.58 4.15
N TRP A 64 11.35 3.80 5.41
CA TRP A 64 11.03 2.92 6.53
C TRP A 64 9.54 2.70 6.80
N PRO A 65 8.64 3.69 6.67
CA PRO A 65 7.21 3.44 6.78
C PRO A 65 6.73 2.36 5.79
N ILE A 66 7.31 2.31 4.58
CA ILE A 66 7.00 1.30 3.55
C ILE A 66 7.56 -0.05 3.96
N GLY A 67 8.80 -0.12 4.44
CA GLY A 67 9.37 -1.36 4.98
C GLY A 67 8.55 -1.94 6.13
N VAL A 68 8.12 -1.10 7.08
CA VAL A 68 7.24 -1.50 8.20
C VAL A 68 5.90 -2.01 7.68
N SER A 69 5.32 -1.34 6.67
CA SER A 69 4.07 -1.80 6.04
C SER A 69 4.27 -3.17 5.38
N GLY A 70 5.38 -3.38 4.68
CA GLY A 70 5.75 -4.67 4.09
C GLY A 70 5.83 -5.79 5.14
N ALA A 71 6.54 -5.55 6.25
CA ALA A 71 6.63 -6.50 7.35
C ALA A 71 5.25 -6.84 7.96
N ILE A 72 4.40 -5.82 8.16
CA ILE A 72 3.03 -6.02 8.66
C ILE A 72 2.18 -6.80 7.66
N THR A 73 2.27 -6.51 6.37
CA THR A 73 1.50 -7.25 5.35
C THR A 73 1.89 -8.73 5.30
N VAL A 74 3.17 -9.05 5.43
CA VAL A 74 3.65 -10.44 5.56
C VAL A 74 3.13 -11.08 6.84
N LEU A 75 3.15 -10.36 7.97
CA LEU A 75 2.57 -10.85 9.22
C LEU A 75 1.07 -11.17 9.06
N VAL A 76 0.31 -10.29 8.40
CA VAL A 76 -1.12 -10.54 8.13
C VAL A 76 -1.31 -11.74 7.21
N ALA A 77 -0.49 -11.93 6.18
CA ALA A 77 -0.53 -13.12 5.34
C ALA A 77 -0.31 -14.41 6.15
N LEU A 78 0.68 -14.42 7.04
CA LEU A 78 0.95 -15.54 7.94
C LEU A 78 -0.22 -15.81 8.90
N LEU A 79 -0.77 -14.77 9.52
CA LEU A 79 -1.93 -14.91 10.42
C LEU A 79 -3.15 -15.43 9.67
N ALA A 80 -3.43 -14.91 8.47
CA ALA A 80 -4.55 -15.34 7.65
C ALA A 80 -4.41 -16.82 7.24
N PHE A 81 -3.20 -17.27 6.91
CA PHE A 81 -2.89 -18.66 6.61
C PHE A 81 -3.08 -19.57 7.83
N ILE A 82 -2.51 -19.22 8.98
CA ILE A 82 -2.62 -19.99 10.23
C ILE A 82 -4.08 -20.09 10.69
N LYS A 83 -4.85 -19.01 10.53
CA LYS A 83 -6.27 -18.98 10.90
C LYS A 83 -7.19 -19.64 9.86
N SER A 84 -6.64 -20.28 8.83
CA SER A 84 -7.41 -20.91 7.74
C SER A 84 -8.48 -19.95 7.19
N SER A 85 -8.05 -18.71 6.92
CA SER A 85 -8.90 -17.70 6.27
C SER A 85 -9.14 -18.08 4.80
N ASP A 86 -9.58 -17.13 3.99
CA ASP A 86 -9.79 -17.41 2.56
C ASP A 86 -8.45 -17.69 1.86
N VAL A 87 -8.24 -18.97 1.53
CA VAL A 87 -7.06 -19.50 0.82
C VAL A 87 -7.37 -19.79 -0.65
N SER A 88 -8.52 -19.32 -1.16
CA SER A 88 -8.78 -19.40 -2.58
C SER A 88 -7.72 -18.64 -3.37
N ILE A 89 -7.47 -19.06 -4.62
CA ILE A 89 -6.54 -18.35 -5.50
C ILE A 89 -7.23 -18.24 -6.85
N THR A 90 -7.48 -17.01 -7.28
CA THR A 90 -8.17 -16.73 -8.54
C THR A 90 -7.18 -16.52 -9.68
N ARG A 91 -7.67 -16.52 -10.92
CA ARG A 91 -6.82 -16.18 -12.09
C ARG A 91 -6.32 -14.75 -12.02
N THR A 92 -7.15 -13.83 -11.51
CA THR A 92 -6.80 -12.43 -11.34
C THR A 92 -5.62 -12.27 -10.39
N ASP A 93 -5.63 -13.02 -9.29
CA ASP A 93 -4.51 -13.04 -8.32
C ASP A 93 -3.19 -13.43 -8.98
N TRP A 94 -3.20 -14.48 -9.80
CA TRP A 94 -2.02 -14.89 -10.55
C TRP A 94 -1.55 -13.81 -11.53
N VAL A 95 -2.46 -13.13 -12.22
CA VAL A 95 -2.11 -12.04 -13.13
C VAL A 95 -1.43 -10.90 -12.37
N PHE A 96 -1.99 -10.47 -11.23
CA PHE A 96 -1.39 -9.42 -10.40
C PHE A 96 -0.03 -9.83 -9.82
N PHE A 97 0.08 -11.07 -9.34
CA PHE A 97 1.32 -11.57 -8.77
C PHE A 97 2.42 -11.71 -9.82
N LEU A 98 2.14 -12.30 -10.97
CA LEU A 98 3.11 -12.44 -12.05
C LEU A 98 3.49 -11.08 -12.64
N ALA A 99 2.52 -10.17 -12.81
CA ALA A 99 2.81 -8.80 -13.22
C ALA A 99 3.73 -8.09 -12.21
N ALA A 100 3.49 -8.23 -10.91
CA ALA A 100 4.38 -7.70 -9.88
C ALA A 100 5.79 -8.28 -9.98
N LEU A 101 5.91 -9.61 -10.13
CA LEU A 101 7.21 -10.28 -10.19
C LEU A 101 8.06 -9.84 -11.39
N THR A 102 7.45 -9.34 -12.47
CA THR A 102 8.22 -8.78 -13.61
C THR A 102 9.07 -7.57 -13.20
N SER A 103 8.74 -6.90 -12.08
CA SER A 103 9.54 -5.78 -11.55
C SER A 103 10.97 -6.18 -11.25
N LEU A 104 11.22 -7.44 -10.84
CA LEU A 104 12.54 -7.94 -10.47
C LEU A 104 13.47 -8.12 -11.69
N PRO A 105 13.07 -8.82 -12.78
CA PRO A 105 13.83 -8.82 -14.02
C PRO A 105 14.11 -7.41 -14.56
N PHE A 106 13.09 -6.53 -14.59
CA PHE A 106 13.28 -5.17 -15.08
C PHE A 106 14.32 -4.41 -14.26
N TRP A 107 14.27 -4.51 -12.94
CA TRP A 107 15.27 -3.89 -12.07
C TRP A 107 16.66 -4.49 -12.28
N TYR A 108 16.76 -5.83 -12.31
CA TYR A 108 18.04 -6.52 -12.47
C TYR A 108 18.75 -6.16 -13.79
N PHE A 109 18.03 -6.18 -14.92
CA PHE A 109 18.63 -5.90 -16.22
C PHE A 109 18.95 -4.41 -16.44
N THR A 110 18.18 -3.51 -15.84
CA THR A 110 18.42 -2.05 -15.98
C THR A 110 19.40 -1.51 -14.95
N SER A 111 19.63 -2.24 -13.85
CA SER A 111 20.39 -1.76 -12.69
C SER A 111 19.88 -0.42 -12.15
N ASP A 112 18.60 -0.11 -12.38
CA ASP A 112 17.93 1.11 -11.94
C ASP A 112 16.64 0.74 -11.18
N PRO A 113 16.53 1.10 -9.88
CA PRO A 113 15.37 0.79 -9.05
C PRO A 113 14.08 1.47 -9.54
N LEU A 114 14.18 2.49 -10.39
CA LEU A 114 13.02 3.15 -10.99
C LEU A 114 12.08 2.16 -11.68
N TRP A 115 12.60 1.21 -12.44
CA TRP A 115 11.77 0.28 -13.19
C TRP A 115 10.99 -0.67 -12.29
N ALA A 116 11.59 -1.09 -11.17
CA ALA A 116 10.86 -1.85 -10.15
C ALA A 116 9.67 -1.03 -9.65
N VAL A 117 9.91 0.24 -9.28
CA VAL A 117 8.91 1.14 -8.72
C VAL A 117 7.81 1.45 -9.73
N VAL A 118 8.13 1.66 -11.01
CA VAL A 118 7.14 1.91 -12.07
C VAL A 118 6.20 0.72 -12.24
N VAL A 119 6.75 -0.49 -12.36
CA VAL A 119 5.94 -1.72 -12.50
C VAL A 119 5.07 -1.92 -11.27
N LEU A 120 5.65 -1.85 -10.07
CA LEU A 120 4.92 -2.10 -8.83
C LEU A 120 3.87 -1.04 -8.53
N THR A 121 4.15 0.24 -8.83
CA THR A 121 3.16 1.31 -8.71
C THR A 121 2.00 1.07 -9.67
N THR A 122 2.28 0.65 -10.90
CA THR A 122 1.23 0.34 -11.88
C THR A 122 0.35 -0.82 -11.40
N VAL A 123 0.97 -1.90 -10.93
CA VAL A 123 0.25 -3.06 -10.37
C VAL A 123 -0.60 -2.66 -9.17
N ASP A 124 -0.07 -1.84 -8.26
CA ASP A 124 -0.79 -1.36 -7.09
C ASP A 124 -1.99 -0.50 -7.47
N LEU A 125 -1.83 0.44 -8.41
CA LEU A 125 -2.91 1.28 -8.92
C LEU A 125 -3.99 0.47 -9.64
N LEU A 126 -3.63 -0.56 -10.40
CA LEU A 126 -4.60 -1.49 -10.98
C LEU A 126 -5.38 -2.25 -9.90
N GLY A 127 -4.74 -2.51 -8.75
CA GLY A 127 -5.35 -3.09 -7.57
C GLY A 127 -6.42 -2.21 -6.92
N PHE A 128 -6.43 -0.89 -7.16
CA PHE A 128 -7.53 -0.01 -6.75
C PHE A 128 -8.79 -0.18 -7.60
N GLY A 129 -8.71 -0.81 -8.78
CA GLY A 129 -9.85 -0.97 -9.71
C GLY A 129 -11.10 -1.58 -9.08
N PRO A 130 -11.02 -2.74 -8.39
CA PRO A 130 -12.15 -3.34 -7.68
C PRO A 130 -12.73 -2.41 -6.61
N THR A 131 -11.88 -1.70 -5.87
CA THR A 131 -12.28 -0.73 -4.84
C THR A 131 -13.02 0.45 -5.47
N ILE A 132 -12.52 1.01 -6.56
CA ILE A 132 -13.17 2.11 -7.30
C ILE A 132 -14.55 1.68 -7.78
N ARG A 133 -14.66 0.47 -8.36
CA ARG A 133 -15.93 -0.08 -8.82
C ARG A 133 -16.92 -0.22 -7.67
N LYS A 134 -16.51 -0.87 -6.58
CA LYS A 134 -17.35 -1.06 -5.38
C LYS A 134 -17.77 0.29 -4.78
N ALA A 135 -16.83 1.21 -4.60
CA ALA A 135 -17.06 2.55 -4.06
C ALA A 135 -18.04 3.37 -4.91
N TYR A 136 -18.06 3.16 -6.22
CA TYR A 136 -18.98 3.85 -7.11
C TYR A 136 -20.42 3.33 -6.95
N ASP A 137 -20.58 2.01 -6.88
CA ASP A 137 -21.88 1.34 -6.76
C ASP A 137 -22.46 1.44 -5.33
N PHE A 138 -21.62 1.27 -4.31
CA PHE A 138 -21.96 1.25 -2.89
C PHE A 138 -21.08 2.22 -2.07
N PRO A 139 -21.23 3.54 -2.26
CA PRO A 139 -20.32 4.53 -1.69
C PRO A 139 -20.33 4.60 -0.15
N HIS A 140 -21.38 4.11 0.51
CA HIS A 140 -21.51 4.10 1.97
C HIS A 140 -20.79 2.92 2.65
N ASP A 141 -20.44 1.86 1.89
CA ASP A 141 -19.75 0.67 2.42
C ASP A 141 -18.24 0.89 2.57
N GLU A 142 -17.71 1.97 2.00
CA GLU A 142 -16.29 2.28 2.03
C GLU A 142 -15.84 2.92 3.35
N ASN A 143 -14.71 2.44 3.86
CA ASN A 143 -14.10 2.93 5.08
C ASN A 143 -13.28 4.21 4.79
N VAL A 144 -13.96 5.35 4.77
CA VAL A 144 -13.34 6.67 4.53
C VAL A 144 -12.16 6.97 5.48
N PRO A 145 -12.26 6.74 6.81
CA PRO A 145 -11.12 6.91 7.72
C PRO A 145 -9.87 6.13 7.31
N PHE A 146 -10.03 4.91 6.79
CA PHE A 146 -8.90 4.09 6.33
C PHE A 146 -8.13 4.77 5.17
N PHE A 147 -8.83 5.25 4.15
CA PHE A 147 -8.19 5.94 3.01
C PHE A 147 -7.58 7.28 3.41
N LEU A 148 -8.18 8.01 4.34
CA LEU A 148 -7.60 9.24 4.89
C LEU A 148 -6.30 8.96 5.65
N LEU A 149 -6.27 7.92 6.50
CA LEU A 149 -5.06 7.49 7.20
C LEU A 149 -3.96 7.08 6.22
N PHE A 150 -4.30 6.33 5.17
CA PHE A 150 -3.35 5.92 4.13
C PHE A 150 -2.77 7.12 3.36
N MET A 151 -3.60 8.08 2.98
CA MET A 151 -3.17 9.31 2.32
C MET A 151 -2.26 10.14 3.21
N ALA A 152 -2.63 10.33 4.49
CA ALA A 152 -1.81 11.05 5.47
C ALA A 152 -0.45 10.36 5.69
N ARG A 153 -0.47 9.03 5.88
CA ARG A 153 0.74 8.20 6.04
C ARG A 153 1.69 8.34 4.85
N ASN A 154 1.18 8.25 3.62
CA ASN A 154 2.00 8.38 2.42
C ASN A 154 2.54 9.81 2.24
N THR A 155 1.77 10.82 2.63
CA THR A 155 2.23 12.22 2.64
C THR A 155 3.40 12.41 3.61
N PHE A 156 3.31 11.87 4.82
CA PHE A 156 4.43 11.93 5.78
C PHE A 156 5.64 11.11 5.32
N ALA A 157 5.44 9.95 4.68
CA ALA A 157 6.53 9.19 4.09
C ALA A 157 7.27 9.98 3.00
N LEU A 158 6.53 10.68 2.12
CA LEU A 158 7.10 11.59 1.13
C LEU A 158 7.93 12.71 1.76
N LEU A 159 7.38 13.40 2.76
CA LEU A 159 8.09 14.48 3.46
C LEU A 159 9.36 13.98 4.16
N ALA A 160 9.34 12.73 4.65
CA ALA A 160 10.48 12.10 5.30
C ALA A 160 11.60 11.65 4.33
N LEU A 161 11.38 11.67 3.01
CA LEU A 161 12.40 11.22 2.05
C LEU A 161 13.69 12.02 2.17
N GLU A 162 14.82 11.31 2.20
CA GLU A 162 16.14 11.91 2.23
C GLU A 162 16.53 12.48 0.87
N HIS A 163 16.36 11.67 -0.17
CA HIS A 163 16.58 12.03 -1.57
C HIS A 163 15.27 11.95 -2.37
N TYR A 164 14.95 13.02 -3.10
CA TYR A 164 13.77 13.09 -3.95
C TYR A 164 14.16 12.73 -5.38
N SER A 165 13.83 11.52 -5.80
CA SER A 165 13.95 11.04 -7.17
C SER A 165 12.63 10.43 -7.61
N ILE A 166 12.49 10.15 -8.91
CA ILE A 166 11.27 9.49 -9.41
C ILE A 166 11.09 8.14 -8.70
N ALA A 167 12.17 7.37 -8.49
CA ALA A 167 12.11 6.08 -7.80
C ALA A 167 11.64 6.20 -6.32
N THR A 168 11.97 7.28 -5.60
CA THR A 168 11.54 7.44 -4.21
C THR A 168 10.14 8.04 -4.08
N VAL A 169 9.77 8.95 -4.98
CA VAL A 169 8.51 9.71 -4.93
C VAL A 169 7.35 8.95 -5.55
N LEU A 170 7.57 8.24 -6.67
CA LEU A 170 6.50 7.74 -7.54
C LEU A 170 5.49 6.90 -6.79
N PHE A 171 5.93 5.90 -6.02
CA PHE A 171 5.03 5.01 -5.29
C PHE A 171 4.17 5.74 -4.24
N PRO A 172 4.74 6.37 -3.20
CA PRO A 172 3.93 6.99 -2.16
C PRO A 172 3.07 8.16 -2.69
N LEU A 173 3.55 8.90 -3.71
CA LEU A 173 2.76 9.95 -4.34
C LEU A 173 1.57 9.38 -5.11
N SER A 174 1.78 8.33 -5.92
CA SER A 174 0.71 7.73 -6.72
C SER A 174 -0.38 7.12 -5.83
N VAL A 175 0.01 6.44 -4.75
CA VAL A 175 -0.94 5.89 -3.78
C VAL A 175 -1.70 7.00 -3.06
N SER A 176 -1.04 8.08 -2.63
CA SER A 176 -1.71 9.26 -2.06
C SER A 176 -2.74 9.86 -3.03
N ILE A 177 -2.38 10.02 -4.30
CA ILE A 177 -3.28 10.56 -5.33
C ILE A 177 -4.45 9.61 -5.56
N ALA A 178 -4.21 8.29 -5.65
CA ALA A 178 -5.27 7.30 -5.81
C ALA A 178 -6.27 7.33 -4.64
N CYS A 179 -5.77 7.41 -3.40
CA CYS A 179 -6.62 7.58 -2.22
C CYS A 179 -7.43 8.89 -2.28
N LEU A 180 -6.81 10.00 -2.67
CA LEU A 180 -7.50 11.28 -2.82
C LEU A 180 -8.61 11.21 -3.87
N LEU A 181 -8.33 10.66 -5.05
CA LEU A 181 -9.32 10.49 -6.13
C LEU A 181 -10.49 9.61 -5.68
N LEU A 182 -10.20 8.52 -4.96
CA LEU A 182 -11.22 7.64 -4.41
C LEU A 182 -12.08 8.37 -3.36
N LEU A 183 -11.47 9.14 -2.45
CA LEU A 183 -12.18 9.92 -1.45
C LEU A 183 -13.09 10.99 -2.07
N VAL A 184 -12.60 11.70 -3.09
CA VAL A 184 -13.40 12.69 -3.84
C VAL A 184 -14.58 12.00 -4.52
N MET A 185 -14.34 10.87 -5.19
CA MET A 185 -15.38 10.10 -5.88
C MET A 185 -16.44 9.56 -4.92
N VAL A 186 -16.04 8.96 -3.78
CA VAL A 186 -16.96 8.52 -2.72
C VAL A 186 -17.77 9.70 -2.20
N SER A 187 -17.12 10.83 -1.89
CA SER A 187 -17.79 12.03 -1.37
C SER A 187 -18.82 12.59 -2.34
N TYR A 188 -18.52 12.57 -3.64
CA TYR A 188 -19.47 12.95 -4.68
C TYR A 188 -20.62 11.94 -4.78
N ARG A 189 -20.33 10.64 -4.85
CA ARG A 189 -21.34 9.58 -4.99
C ARG A 189 -22.30 9.51 -3.81
N ARG A 190 -21.84 9.73 -2.57
CA ARG A 190 -22.71 9.82 -1.38
C ARG A 190 -23.70 10.99 -1.42
N ARG A 191 -23.41 12.05 -2.19
CA ARG A 191 -24.34 13.18 -2.37
C ARG A 191 -25.39 12.88 -3.44
N VAL A 192 -25.01 12.12 -4.47
CA VAL A 192 -25.89 11.76 -5.60
C VAL A 192 -26.80 10.60 -5.24
N VAL A 193 -26.25 9.59 -4.57
CA VAL A 193 -26.96 8.42 -4.07
C VAL A 193 -27.37 8.74 -2.63
N GLN A 194 -28.49 9.44 -2.47
CA GLN A 194 -29.11 9.56 -1.14
C GLN A 194 -29.63 8.19 -0.71
N VAL A 195 -29.31 7.80 0.53
CA VAL A 195 -29.87 6.60 1.19
C VAL A 195 -31.31 6.86 1.58
#